data_AF-A0A380G5H8-F1
#
_entry.id   AF-A0A380G5H8-F1
#
_cell.length_a   1.000
_cell.length_b   1.000
_cell.length_c   1.000
_cell.angle_alpha   90.00
_cell.angle_beta   90.00
_cell.angle_gamma   90.00
#
_symmetry.space_group_name_H-M   'P 1'
#
loop_
_entity.id
_entity.type
_entity.pdbx_description
1 polymer ?
#
loop_
_entity_poly.entity_id
_entity_poly.type
_entity_poly.pdbx_seq_one_letter_code
_entity_poly.pdbx_strand_id
1 'polypeptide(L)'
;MFILGDYAVETPPVAPISDLMMFTLSMAGLFGKDLIIFTIIAVLYFVMIKGLSSLIYRKSEKLDTYDKIATKLDGPLKYLLSFVFFILVTLGVIQVVSYYLVATGFFWIIIFTVGFAMIFILFPYFMIFLPFFKRNKYWGFMKTIPWIVIMAGTTVYAIDIMLDTNNKIYTDEGGVGYKEGSLLFKELGGASYLLASLLGVAVIIIKIVATKYAQKDKKTSSESKI
;
A
#
# COMPACT_ATOMS: atom_id res chain seq x y z
N MET A 1 -64.03 -9.24 -41.79
CA MET A 1 -62.78 -9.96 -41.50
C MET A 1 -61.64 -8.99 -41.79
N PHE A 2 -61.25 -8.20 -40.78
CA PHE A 2 -60.18 -7.22 -40.88
C PHE A 2 -58.91 -7.86 -40.31
N ILE A 3 -57.87 -7.97 -41.14
CA ILE A 3 -56.54 -8.44 -40.72
C ILE A 3 -55.82 -7.21 -40.13
N LEU A 4 -55.69 -7.17 -38.81
CA LEU A 4 -54.79 -6.27 -38.10
C LEU A 4 -53.36 -6.79 -38.32
N GLY A 5 -52.56 -6.03 -39.08
CA GLY A 5 -51.13 -6.27 -39.19
C GLY A 5 -50.43 -5.84 -37.90
N ASP A 6 -49.73 -6.78 -37.26
CA ASP A 6 -48.79 -6.50 -36.18
C ASP A 6 -47.68 -5.57 -36.69
N TYR A 7 -47.63 -4.36 -36.16
CA TYR A 7 -46.44 -3.52 -36.27
C TYR A 7 -45.41 -4.03 -35.26
N ALA A 8 -44.55 -4.95 -35.69
CA ALA A 8 -43.34 -5.28 -34.97
C ALA A 8 -42.44 -4.03 -34.96
N VAL A 9 -42.31 -3.41 -33.79
CA VAL A 9 -41.29 -2.38 -33.54
C VAL A 9 -39.95 -3.09 -33.62
N GLU A 10 -39.23 -2.92 -34.73
CA GLU A 10 -37.84 -3.36 -34.85
C GLU A 10 -37.01 -2.63 -33.79
N THR A 11 -36.68 -3.32 -32.70
CA THR A 11 -35.63 -2.86 -31.79
C THR A 11 -34.33 -2.82 -32.59
N PRO A 12 -33.60 -1.69 -32.63
CA PRO A 12 -32.36 -1.62 -33.39
C PRO A 12 -31.38 -2.69 -32.86
N PRO A 13 -30.59 -3.32 -33.74
CA PRO A 13 -29.61 -4.33 -33.32
C PRO A 13 -28.62 -3.67 -32.36
N VAL A 14 -28.50 -4.23 -31.16
CA VAL A 14 -27.45 -3.85 -30.21
C VAL A 14 -26.12 -4.11 -30.91
N ALA A 15 -25.39 -3.05 -31.23
CA ALA A 15 -24.10 -3.16 -31.89
C ALA A 15 -23.20 -4.12 -31.09
N PRO A 16 -22.51 -5.08 -31.74
CA PRO A 16 -21.61 -5.98 -31.04
C PRO A 16 -20.51 -5.15 -30.39
N ILE A 17 -20.53 -5.09 -29.06
CA ILE A 17 -19.44 -4.53 -28.28
C ILE A 17 -18.21 -5.38 -28.61
N SER A 18 -17.21 -4.79 -29.27
CA SER A 18 -16.02 -5.54 -29.67
C SER A 18 -15.32 -6.13 -28.43
N ASP A 19 -14.67 -7.28 -28.57
CA ASP A 19 -13.95 -7.92 -27.46
C ASP A 19 -12.92 -6.98 -26.80
N LEU A 20 -12.36 -6.05 -27.59
CA LEU A 20 -11.48 -4.98 -27.12
C LEU A 20 -12.22 -3.97 -26.22
N MET A 21 -13.47 -3.64 -26.54
CA MET A 21 -14.31 -2.75 -25.75
C MET A 21 -14.79 -3.43 -24.46
N MET A 22 -15.10 -4.73 -24.48
CA MET A 22 -15.34 -5.51 -23.27
C MET A 22 -14.08 -5.63 -22.40
N PHE A 23 -12.91 -5.86 -23.00
CA PHE A 23 -11.63 -5.91 -22.29
C PHE A 23 -11.28 -4.57 -21.65
N THR A 24 -11.46 -3.44 -22.35
CA THR A 24 -11.18 -2.11 -21.80
C THR A 24 -12.14 -1.70 -20.70
N LEU A 25 -13.44 -2.02 -20.80
CA LEU A 25 -14.41 -1.83 -19.71
C LEU A 25 -14.12 -2.72 -18.49
N SER A 26 -13.72 -3.97 -18.71
CA SER A 26 -13.32 -4.89 -17.64
C SER A 26 -12.05 -4.42 -16.93
N MET A 27 -11.03 -4.01 -17.69
CA MET A 27 -9.78 -3.46 -17.16
C MET A 27 -10.02 -2.13 -16.42
N ALA A 28 -10.85 -1.23 -16.96
CA ALA A 28 -11.22 0.02 -16.28
C ALA A 28 -12.00 -0.24 -14.98
N GLY A 29 -12.85 -1.26 -14.94
CA GLY A 29 -13.54 -1.71 -13.73
C GLY A 29 -12.60 -2.30 -12.67
N LEU A 30 -11.64 -3.13 -13.10
CA LEU A 30 -10.62 -3.74 -12.22
C LEU A 30 -9.67 -2.68 -11.64
N PHE A 31 -9.00 -1.90 -12.49
CA PHE A 31 -8.10 -0.84 -12.03
C PHE A 31 -8.84 0.27 -11.27
N GLY A 32 -10.09 0.56 -11.64
CA GLY A 32 -10.92 1.55 -10.95
C GLY A 32 -11.23 1.16 -9.50
N LYS A 33 -11.53 -0.11 -9.24
CA LYS A 33 -11.81 -0.61 -7.89
C LYS A 33 -10.57 -0.54 -7.00
N ASP A 34 -9.42 -0.99 -7.48
CA ASP A 34 -8.19 -1.00 -6.69
C ASP A 34 -7.68 0.42 -6.42
N LEU A 35 -7.86 1.35 -7.37
CA LEU A 35 -7.60 2.77 -7.16
C LEU A 35 -8.51 3.40 -6.09
N ILE A 36 -9.79 3.02 -6.05
CA ILE A 36 -10.71 3.49 -5.01
C ILE A 36 -10.29 2.94 -3.64
N ILE A 37 -10.01 1.64 -3.53
CA ILE A 37 -9.56 1.00 -2.29
C ILE A 37 -8.25 1.65 -1.81
N PHE A 38 -7.28 1.83 -2.71
CA PHE A 38 -6.03 2.52 -2.44
C PHE A 38 -6.29 3.94 -1.90
N THR A 39 -7.17 4.71 -2.54
CA THR A 39 -7.49 6.09 -2.13
C THR A 39 -8.12 6.12 -0.75
N ILE A 40 -9.06 5.22 -0.46
CA ILE A 40 -9.71 5.10 0.85
C ILE A 40 -8.66 4.78 1.93
N ILE A 41 -7.79 3.79 1.70
CA ILE A 41 -6.74 3.40 2.65
C ILE A 41 -5.74 4.54 2.86
N ALA A 42 -5.33 5.23 1.79
CA ALA A 42 -4.44 6.37 1.88
C ALA A 42 -5.04 7.51 2.73
N VAL A 43 -6.32 7.83 2.54
CA VAL A 43 -7.04 8.80 3.37
C VAL A 43 -7.13 8.33 4.82
N LEU A 44 -7.42 7.04 5.07
CA LEU A 44 -7.46 6.49 6.42
C LEU A 44 -6.10 6.59 7.11
N TYR A 45 -5.00 6.24 6.45
CA TYR A 45 -3.66 6.42 7.00
C TYR A 45 -3.30 7.87 7.24
N PHE A 46 -3.71 8.76 6.35
CA PHE A 46 -3.54 10.19 6.56
C PHE A 46 -4.26 10.68 7.83
N VAL A 47 -5.53 10.34 7.97
CA VAL A 47 -6.35 10.68 9.15
C VAL A 47 -5.76 10.06 10.41
N MET A 48 -5.33 8.80 10.35
CA MET A 48 -4.72 8.09 11.47
C MET A 48 -3.43 8.77 11.93
N ILE A 49 -2.51 9.08 11.02
CA ILE A 49 -1.24 9.74 11.34
C ILE A 49 -1.49 11.14 11.92
N LYS A 50 -2.35 11.96 11.30
CA LYS A 50 -2.62 13.31 11.79
C LYS A 50 -3.40 13.30 13.11
N GLY A 51 -4.43 12.47 13.21
CA GLY A 51 -5.28 12.33 14.39
C GLY A 51 -4.47 11.86 15.58
N LEU A 52 -3.78 10.71 15.47
CA LEU A 52 -3.01 10.14 16.56
C LEU A 52 -1.83 11.03 16.96
N SER A 53 -1.06 11.58 16.02
CA SER A 53 0.04 12.49 16.36
C SER A 53 -0.44 13.76 17.08
N SER A 54 -1.60 14.31 16.69
CA SER A 54 -2.20 15.47 17.36
C SER A 54 -2.71 15.13 18.75
N LEU A 55 -3.39 13.99 18.91
CA LEU A 55 -3.89 13.52 20.20
C LEU A 55 -2.75 13.26 21.19
N ILE A 56 -1.71 12.54 20.75
CA ILE A 56 -0.51 12.28 21.56
C ILE A 56 0.14 13.60 21.95
N TYR A 57 0.33 14.52 21.01
CA TYR A 57 0.97 15.81 21.29
C TYR A 57 0.17 16.66 22.28
N ARG A 58 -1.17 16.64 22.23
CA ARG A 58 -2.04 17.42 23.11
C ARG A 58 -2.18 16.83 24.52
N LYS A 59 -2.25 15.50 24.63
CA LYS A 59 -2.54 14.80 25.90
C LYS A 59 -1.30 14.30 26.64
N SER A 60 -0.14 14.22 25.99
CA SER A 60 1.03 13.60 26.60
C SER A 60 1.74 14.57 27.54
N GLU A 61 1.66 14.32 28.85
CA GLU A 61 2.55 14.95 29.84
C GLU A 61 4.01 14.47 29.67
N LYS A 62 4.21 13.27 29.10
CA LYS A 62 5.50 12.58 28.94
C LYS A 62 6.04 12.62 27.51
N LEU A 63 6.07 13.81 26.90
CA LEU A 63 6.65 13.98 25.55
C LEU A 63 8.13 13.58 25.49
N ASP A 64 8.82 13.63 26.63
CA ASP A 64 10.19 13.15 26.82
C ASP A 64 10.38 11.67 26.44
N THR A 65 9.34 10.84 26.65
CA THR A 65 9.37 9.41 26.36
C THR A 65 9.40 9.15 24.85
N TYR A 66 8.60 9.89 24.10
CA TYR A 66 8.60 9.82 22.62
C TYR A 66 9.92 10.32 22.06
N ASP A 67 10.53 11.33 22.67
CA ASP A 67 11.84 11.84 22.27
C ASP A 67 12.96 10.83 22.55
N LYS A 68 12.93 10.16 23.71
CA LYS A 68 13.83 9.05 24.05
C LYS A 68 13.70 7.88 23.08
N ILE A 69 12.46 7.49 22.73
CA ILE A 69 12.20 6.42 21.76
C ILE A 69 12.73 6.83 20.38
N ALA A 70 12.44 8.05 19.91
CA ALA A 70 12.94 8.55 18.65
C ALA A 70 14.48 8.62 18.62
N THR A 71 15.12 8.96 19.73
CA THR A 71 16.58 8.98 19.86
C THR A 71 17.16 7.57 19.77
N LYS A 72 16.53 6.57 20.43
CA LYS A 72 16.91 5.15 20.29
C LYS A 72 16.71 4.65 18.86
N LEU A 73 15.60 5.07 18.24
CA LEU A 73 15.27 4.76 16.84
C LEU A 73 16.33 5.30 15.89
N ASP A 74 16.84 6.51 16.10
CA ASP A 74 17.92 7.10 15.31
C ASP A 74 19.31 6.46 15.60
N GLY A 75 19.42 5.69 16.69
CA GLY A 75 20.59 4.92 17.12
C GLY A 75 20.70 3.52 16.46
N PRO A 76 21.15 2.47 17.17
CA PRO A 76 21.31 1.12 16.59
C PRO A 76 19.98 0.44 16.24
N LEU A 77 18.87 0.89 16.83
CA LEU A 77 17.54 0.30 16.62
C LEU A 77 17.04 0.48 15.18
N LYS A 78 17.50 1.51 14.43
CA LYS A 78 17.16 1.66 13.01
C LYS A 78 17.57 0.46 12.17
N TYR A 79 18.74 -0.14 12.44
CA TYR A 79 19.23 -1.28 11.68
C TYR A 79 18.38 -2.52 11.93
N LEU A 80 18.02 -2.77 13.19
CA LEU A 80 17.10 -3.84 13.55
C LEU A 80 15.73 -3.64 12.89
N LEU A 81 15.19 -2.42 12.96
CA LEU A 81 13.89 -2.13 12.39
C LEU A 81 13.89 -2.22 10.86
N SER A 82 14.96 -1.77 10.19
CA SER A 82 15.14 -1.96 8.75
C SER A 82 15.28 -3.43 8.38
N PHE A 83 15.92 -4.25 9.22
CA PHE A 83 15.98 -5.70 9.02
C PHE A 83 14.60 -6.36 9.19
N VAL A 84 13.80 -5.92 10.17
CA VAL A 84 12.41 -6.37 10.33
C VAL A 84 11.57 -5.99 9.10
N PHE A 85 11.68 -4.75 8.61
CA PHE A 85 11.02 -4.34 7.37
C PHE A 85 11.45 -5.19 6.18
N PHE A 86 12.74 -5.49 6.06
CA PHE A 86 13.26 -6.34 5.00
C PHE A 86 12.60 -7.73 5.03
N ILE A 87 12.59 -8.40 6.17
CA ILE A 87 11.95 -9.73 6.30
C ILE A 87 10.46 -9.66 5.94
N LEU A 88 9.72 -8.74 6.55
CA LEU A 88 8.26 -8.65 6.36
C LEU A 88 7.89 -8.33 4.91
N VAL A 89 8.63 -7.43 4.28
CA VAL A 89 8.41 -7.06 2.88
C VAL A 89 8.80 -8.21 1.96
N THR A 90 9.95 -8.85 2.16
CA THR A 90 10.38 -9.98 1.31
C THR A 90 9.37 -11.13 1.36
N LEU A 91 8.81 -11.44 2.53
CA LEU A 91 7.76 -12.46 2.65
C LEU A 91 6.53 -12.13 1.78
N GLY A 92 6.05 -10.89 1.81
CA GLY A 92 4.91 -10.47 0.99
C GLY A 92 5.23 -10.42 -0.50
N VAL A 93 6.41 -9.90 -0.88
CA VAL A 93 6.84 -9.82 -2.29
C VAL A 93 6.89 -11.19 -2.92
N ILE A 94 7.42 -12.20 -2.23
CA ILE A 94 7.47 -13.58 -2.73
C ILE A 94 6.05 -14.08 -3.05
N GLN A 95 5.06 -13.78 -2.22
CA GLN A 95 3.67 -14.18 -2.48
C GLN A 95 3.05 -13.39 -3.64
N VAL A 96 3.26 -12.07 -3.72
CA VAL A 96 2.78 -11.26 -4.87
C VAL A 96 3.35 -11.80 -6.17
N VAL A 97 4.66 -12.07 -6.21
CA VAL A 97 5.33 -12.59 -7.40
C VAL A 97 4.76 -13.96 -7.78
N SER A 98 4.62 -14.85 -6.81
CA SER A 98 4.17 -16.23 -7.06
C SER A 98 2.71 -16.32 -7.52
N TYR A 99 1.82 -15.53 -6.93
CA TYR A 99 0.37 -15.64 -7.15
C TYR A 99 -0.24 -14.59 -8.09
N TYR A 100 0.48 -13.52 -8.46
CA TYR A 100 -0.06 -12.48 -9.33
C TYR A 100 0.77 -12.25 -10.59
N LEU A 101 2.11 -12.29 -10.48
CA LEU A 101 3.00 -12.15 -11.64
C LEU A 101 3.08 -13.42 -12.48
N VAL A 102 3.25 -14.57 -11.83
CA VAL A 102 3.42 -15.86 -12.51
C VAL A 102 2.07 -16.53 -12.81
N ALA A 103 1.02 -16.17 -12.07
CA ALA A 103 -0.26 -16.84 -12.13
C ALA A 103 -1.25 -16.29 -13.17
N THR A 104 -0.91 -15.23 -13.89
CA THR A 104 -1.82 -14.66 -14.88
C THR A 104 -1.12 -14.58 -16.23
N GLY A 105 -1.84 -14.83 -17.32
CA GLY A 105 -1.38 -14.55 -18.69
C GLY A 105 -0.98 -13.08 -18.91
N PHE A 106 -1.19 -12.22 -17.91
CA PHE A 106 -0.59 -10.90 -17.80
C PHE A 106 0.94 -10.91 -17.64
N PHE A 107 1.62 -12.05 -17.44
CA PHE A 107 3.09 -12.12 -17.48
C PHE A 107 3.67 -11.40 -18.71
N TRP A 108 3.06 -11.59 -19.88
CA TRP A 108 3.47 -10.94 -21.13
C TRP A 108 3.09 -9.46 -21.21
N ILE A 109 1.92 -9.05 -20.70
CA ILE A 109 1.48 -7.63 -20.70
C ILE A 109 2.27 -6.82 -19.68
N ILE A 110 2.56 -7.41 -18.52
CA ILE A 110 3.42 -6.87 -17.49
C ILE A 110 4.83 -6.75 -18.09
N ILE A 111 5.43 -7.81 -18.66
CA ILE A 111 6.76 -7.74 -19.30
C ILE A 111 6.82 -6.74 -20.48
N PHE A 112 5.76 -6.60 -21.29
CA PHE A 112 5.74 -5.61 -22.38
C PHE A 112 5.52 -4.17 -21.92
N THR A 113 4.99 -3.96 -20.71
CA THR A 113 4.92 -2.65 -20.04
C THR A 113 6.09 -2.42 -19.05
N VAL A 114 7.01 -3.38 -18.91
CA VAL A 114 7.97 -3.55 -17.77
C VAL A 114 9.20 -2.68 -17.83
N GLY A 115 9.01 -1.49 -17.27
CA GLY A 115 9.79 -1.09 -16.10
C GLY A 115 8.87 -0.68 -14.94
N PHE A 116 7.70 -0.14 -15.28
CA PHE A 116 6.83 0.55 -14.34
C PHE A 116 6.10 -0.38 -13.36
N ALA A 117 5.64 -1.56 -13.79
CA ALA A 117 4.98 -2.52 -12.89
C ALA A 117 5.95 -3.12 -11.85
N MET A 118 7.20 -3.40 -12.25
CA MET A 118 8.27 -3.82 -11.34
C MET A 118 8.58 -2.74 -10.29
N ILE A 119 8.51 -1.45 -10.68
CA ILE A 119 8.67 -0.34 -9.74
C ILE A 119 7.61 -0.41 -8.63
N PHE A 120 6.34 -0.68 -8.96
CA PHE A 120 5.27 -0.77 -7.96
C PHE A 120 5.39 -1.99 -7.04
N ILE A 121 5.82 -3.14 -7.56
CA ILE A 121 6.06 -4.36 -6.75
C ILE A 121 7.21 -4.14 -5.76
N LEU A 122 8.19 -3.30 -6.12
CA LEU A 122 9.31 -2.95 -5.26
C LEU A 122 9.01 -1.80 -4.28
N PHE A 123 7.87 -1.10 -4.40
CA PHE A 123 7.53 0.01 -3.51
C PHE A 123 7.56 -0.32 -2.01
N PRO A 124 7.07 -1.49 -1.55
CA PRO A 124 7.15 -1.86 -0.15
C PRO A 124 8.59 -1.86 0.40
N TYR A 125 9.61 -2.13 -0.43
CA TYR A 125 11.01 -2.10 0.01
C TYR A 125 11.50 -0.71 0.43
N PHE A 126 10.85 0.38 -0.03
CA PHE A 126 11.21 1.72 0.44
C PHE A 126 11.01 1.88 1.95
N MET A 127 10.14 1.07 2.58
CA MET A 127 9.93 1.09 4.03
C MET A 127 11.18 0.73 4.83
N ILE A 128 12.14 0.01 4.24
CA ILE A 128 13.45 -0.28 4.86
C ILE A 128 14.20 1.02 5.18
N PHE A 129 14.02 2.06 4.37
CA PHE A 129 14.70 3.34 4.57
C PHE A 129 14.02 4.23 5.61
N LEU A 130 12.76 3.94 5.96
CA LEU A 130 11.97 4.76 6.89
C LEU A 130 12.66 5.04 8.23
N PRO A 131 13.33 4.06 8.89
CA PRO A 131 14.04 4.30 10.15
C PRO A 131 15.19 5.29 10.04
N PHE A 132 15.83 5.42 8.87
CA PHE A 132 17.02 6.25 8.64
C PHE A 132 16.75 7.75 8.47
N PHE A 133 15.49 8.15 8.29
CA PHE A 133 15.17 9.56 8.09
C PHE A 133 15.36 10.37 9.38
N LYS A 134 16.25 11.36 9.35
CA LYS A 134 16.64 12.16 10.52
C LYS A 134 15.48 13.02 11.08
N ARG A 135 15.48 13.20 12.41
CA ARG A 135 14.56 14.08 13.18
C ARG A 135 14.73 15.58 12.89
N ASN A 136 15.89 16.00 12.41
CA ASN A 136 16.31 17.41 12.39
C ASN A 136 15.61 18.31 11.36
N LYS A 137 14.87 17.76 10.39
CA LYS A 137 14.14 18.52 9.37
C LYS A 137 12.65 18.28 9.57
N TYR A 138 11.86 19.33 9.83
CA TYR A 138 10.40 19.26 10.02
C TYR A 138 9.78 18.22 9.07
N TRP A 139 9.17 17.19 9.65
CA TRP A 139 8.36 16.21 8.94
C TRP A 139 6.99 16.83 8.68
N GLY A 140 6.98 17.79 7.76
CA GLY A 140 5.75 18.42 7.30
C GLY A 140 4.94 17.48 6.42
N PHE A 141 3.69 17.88 6.19
CA PHE A 141 2.70 17.19 5.36
C PHE A 141 3.28 16.59 4.06
N MET A 142 4.05 17.38 3.30
CA MET A 142 4.60 16.95 2.01
C MET A 142 5.60 15.79 2.10
N LYS A 143 6.30 15.62 3.23
CA LYS A 143 7.23 14.51 3.42
C LYS A 143 6.54 13.23 3.88
N THR A 144 5.34 13.34 4.43
CA THR A 144 4.55 12.19 4.90
C THR A 144 3.77 11.55 3.76
N ILE A 145 3.39 12.32 2.73
CA ILE A 145 2.60 11.84 1.59
C ILE A 145 3.24 10.63 0.89
N PRO A 146 4.54 10.64 0.51
CA PRO A 146 5.15 9.49 -0.15
C PRO A 146 5.07 8.20 0.68
N TRP A 147 5.20 8.32 2.01
CA TRP A 147 5.09 7.19 2.91
C TRP A 147 3.66 6.66 3.01
N ILE A 148 2.67 7.56 3.04
CA ILE A 148 1.26 7.17 3.03
C ILE A 148 0.96 6.38 1.77
N VAL A 149 1.46 6.82 0.61
CA VAL A 149 1.31 6.11 -0.66
C VAL A 149 1.96 4.73 -0.59
N ILE A 150 3.20 4.62 -0.09
CA ILE A 150 3.89 3.33 0.06
C ILE A 150 3.12 2.39 0.99
N MET A 151 2.69 2.88 2.15
CA MET A 151 1.95 2.07 3.14
C MET A 151 0.58 1.66 2.60
N ALA A 152 -0.16 2.57 1.97
CA ALA A 152 -1.46 2.27 1.38
C ALA A 152 -1.33 1.23 0.27
N GLY A 153 -0.37 1.36 -0.63
CA GLY A 153 -0.10 0.37 -1.69
C GLY A 153 0.30 -0.99 -1.11
N THR A 154 1.13 -1.00 -0.07
CA THR A 154 1.50 -2.24 0.64
C THR A 154 0.28 -2.93 1.25
N THR A 155 -0.65 -2.16 1.82
CA THR A 155 -1.90 -2.68 2.39
C THR A 155 -2.86 -3.18 1.32
N VAL A 156 -2.94 -2.52 0.17
CA VAL A 156 -3.73 -3.01 -0.98
C VAL A 156 -3.21 -4.37 -1.41
N TYR A 157 -1.90 -4.52 -1.63
CA TYR A 157 -1.31 -5.82 -1.94
C TYR A 157 -1.60 -6.88 -0.87
N ALA A 158 -1.57 -6.50 0.40
CA ALA A 158 -1.91 -7.41 1.47
C ALA A 158 -3.36 -7.90 1.39
N ILE A 159 -4.30 -6.98 1.15
CA ILE A 159 -5.72 -7.28 1.01
C ILE A 159 -5.95 -8.17 -0.21
N ASP A 160 -5.32 -7.87 -1.34
CA ASP A 160 -5.45 -8.66 -2.56
C ASP A 160 -5.01 -10.10 -2.31
N ILE A 161 -3.80 -10.28 -1.77
CA ILE A 161 -3.23 -11.59 -1.43
C ILE A 161 -4.15 -12.38 -0.48
N MET A 162 -4.74 -11.73 0.51
CA MET A 162 -5.55 -12.39 1.54
C MET A 162 -6.99 -12.66 1.11
N LEU A 163 -7.59 -11.82 0.26
CA LEU A 163 -8.97 -12.01 -0.21
C LEU A 163 -9.07 -12.97 -1.39
N ASP A 164 -8.00 -13.10 -2.17
CA ASP A 164 -7.96 -14.07 -3.25
C ASP A 164 -7.76 -15.48 -2.69
N THR A 165 -8.84 -16.27 -2.74
CA THR A 165 -8.82 -17.69 -2.33
C THR A 165 -8.19 -18.60 -3.36
N ASN A 166 -7.87 -18.10 -4.56
CA ASN A 166 -7.19 -18.88 -5.58
C ASN A 166 -5.73 -19.10 -5.19
N ASN A 167 -5.36 -20.34 -4.93
CA ASN A 167 -4.01 -20.77 -4.59
C ASN A 167 -3.29 -21.43 -5.78
N LYS A 168 -3.81 -21.29 -7.00
CA LYS A 168 -3.14 -21.80 -8.21
C LYS A 168 -1.94 -20.94 -8.56
N ILE A 169 -0.78 -21.58 -8.67
CA ILE A 169 0.44 -21.00 -9.21
C ILE A 169 0.64 -21.62 -10.59
N TYR A 170 0.43 -20.84 -11.63
CA TYR A 170 0.55 -21.34 -13.00
C TYR A 170 2.02 -21.59 -13.32
N THR A 171 2.30 -22.69 -14.01
CA THR A 171 3.65 -23.15 -14.33
C THR A 171 3.97 -23.03 -15.81
N ASP A 172 2.98 -22.66 -16.61
CA ASP A 172 3.14 -22.40 -18.03
C ASP A 172 2.52 -21.06 -18.43
N GLU A 173 2.93 -20.60 -19.60
CA GLU A 173 2.51 -19.33 -20.20
C GLU A 173 1.06 -19.37 -20.72
N GLY A 174 0.52 -20.58 -20.93
CA GLY A 174 -0.83 -20.80 -21.42
C GLY A 174 -1.90 -20.70 -20.33
N GLY A 175 -1.50 -20.63 -19.05
CA GLY A 175 -2.43 -20.67 -17.93
C GLY A 175 -3.17 -22.01 -17.82
N VAL A 176 -2.60 -23.09 -18.35
CA VAL A 176 -3.24 -24.43 -18.39
C VAL A 176 -2.67 -25.31 -17.28
N GLY A 177 -1.35 -25.34 -17.16
CA GLY A 177 -0.60 -26.02 -16.12
C GLY A 177 -0.49 -25.15 -14.88
N TYR A 178 -0.88 -25.71 -13.74
CA TYR A 178 -0.72 -25.08 -12.44
C TYR A 178 -0.28 -26.10 -11.40
N LYS A 179 0.40 -25.59 -10.38
CA LYS A 179 0.59 -26.28 -9.11
C LYS A 179 -0.21 -25.58 -8.03
N GLU A 180 -0.70 -26.37 -7.09
CA GLU A 180 -1.38 -25.84 -5.91
C GLU A 180 -0.34 -25.27 -4.93
N GLY A 181 -0.46 -23.98 -4.64
CA GLY A 181 0.28 -23.29 -3.62
C GLY A 181 -0.36 -23.47 -2.23
N SER A 182 0.38 -23.11 -1.20
CA SER A 182 -0.13 -23.11 0.17
C SER A 182 -0.87 -21.82 0.47
N LEU A 183 -2.16 -21.94 0.80
CA LEU A 183 -3.00 -20.82 1.26
C LEU A 183 -2.44 -20.18 2.54
N LEU A 184 -1.93 -21.00 3.47
CA LEU A 184 -1.34 -20.51 4.71
C LEU A 184 -0.14 -19.60 4.46
N PHE A 185 0.77 -19.97 3.55
CA PHE A 185 1.90 -19.11 3.20
C PHE A 185 1.47 -17.85 2.43
N LYS A 186 0.40 -17.93 1.65
CA LYS A 186 -0.21 -16.77 0.97
C LYS A 186 -0.73 -15.77 2.01
N GLU A 187 -1.56 -16.22 2.96
CA GLU A 187 -2.09 -15.40 4.05
C GLU A 187 -1.00 -14.82 4.93
N LEU A 188 0.05 -15.58 5.25
CA LEU A 188 1.20 -15.08 6.01
C LEU A 188 1.94 -13.95 5.29
N GLY A 189 2.09 -14.04 3.96
CA GLY A 189 2.67 -12.95 3.17
C GLY A 189 1.79 -11.69 3.14
N GLY A 190 0.47 -11.86 3.09
CA GLY A 190 -0.46 -10.74 3.26
C GLY A 190 -0.37 -10.12 4.66
N ALA A 191 -0.39 -10.95 5.71
CA ALA A 191 -0.25 -10.51 7.09
C ALA A 191 1.09 -9.78 7.34
N SER A 192 2.18 -10.22 6.72
CA SER A 192 3.49 -9.57 6.84
C SER A 192 3.47 -8.17 6.23
N TYR A 193 2.80 -7.97 5.09
CA TYR A 193 2.59 -6.64 4.50
C TYR A 193 1.70 -5.74 5.36
N LEU A 194 0.59 -6.26 5.91
CA LEU A 194 -0.23 -5.49 6.85
C LEU A 194 0.60 -5.02 8.04
N LEU A 195 1.39 -5.92 8.62
CA LEU A 195 2.24 -5.61 9.76
C LEU A 195 3.31 -4.57 9.40
N ALA A 196 3.97 -4.71 8.24
CA ALA A 196 4.92 -3.74 7.75
C ALA A 196 4.27 -2.35 7.61
N SER A 197 3.10 -2.28 6.98
CA SER A 197 2.35 -1.03 6.81
C SER A 197 2.04 -0.34 8.15
N LEU A 198 1.51 -1.09 9.11
CA LEU A 198 1.19 -0.58 10.45
C LEU A 198 2.42 -0.14 11.24
N LEU A 199 3.53 -0.91 11.17
CA LEU A 199 4.81 -0.52 11.76
C LEU A 199 5.33 0.79 11.13
N GLY A 200 5.18 0.94 9.81
CA GLY A 200 5.51 2.18 9.11
C GLY A 200 4.74 3.38 9.66
N VAL A 201 3.43 3.23 9.86
CA VAL A 201 2.60 4.29 10.44
C VAL A 201 3.07 4.65 11.85
N ALA A 202 3.34 3.65 12.69
CA ALA A 202 3.82 3.87 14.05
C ALA A 202 5.14 4.67 14.08
N VAL A 203 6.10 4.31 13.23
CA VAL A 203 7.40 5.01 13.10
C VAL A 203 7.19 6.47 12.70
N ILE A 204 6.31 6.74 11.74
CA ILE A 204 6.02 8.09 11.28
C ILE A 204 5.38 8.92 12.39
N ILE A 205 4.43 8.36 13.12
CA ILE A 205 3.79 9.04 14.26
C ILE A 205 4.83 9.44 15.30
N ILE A 206 5.71 8.49 15.69
CA ILE A 206 6.80 8.75 16.65
C ILE A 206 7.70 9.88 16.16
N LYS A 207 8.15 9.83 14.90
CA LYS A 207 9.04 10.86 14.33
C LYS A 207 8.36 12.23 14.25
N ILE A 208 7.07 12.31 13.90
CA ILE A 208 6.31 13.56 13.86
C ILE A 208 6.18 14.17 15.27
N VAL A 209 5.80 13.36 16.26
CA VAL A 209 5.63 13.82 17.65
C VAL A 209 6.97 14.31 18.22
N ALA A 210 8.05 13.54 18.07
CA ALA A 210 9.37 13.92 18.55
C ALA A 210 9.91 15.19 17.87
N THR A 211 9.68 15.37 16.57
CA THR A 211 10.11 16.57 15.85
C THR A 211 9.38 17.83 16.33
N LYS A 212 8.07 17.75 16.57
CA LYS A 212 7.28 18.87 17.11
C LYS A 212 7.74 19.26 18.51
N TYR A 213 8.03 18.28 19.36
CA TYR A 213 8.55 18.50 20.70
C TYR A 213 9.91 19.21 20.67
N ALA A 214 10.87 18.69 19.91
CA ALA A 214 12.21 19.29 19.78
C ALA A 214 12.20 20.73 19.23
N GLN A 215 11.22 21.08 18.38
CA GLN A 215 11.05 22.45 17.90
C GLN A 215 10.50 23.40 18.97
N LYS A 216 9.56 22.94 19.79
CA LYS A 216 9.00 23.72 20.90
C LYS A 216 10.10 24.06 21.91
N ASP A 217 10.90 23.08 22.31
CA ASP A 217 11.99 23.27 23.28
C ASP A 217 13.07 24.25 22.79
N LYS A 218 13.40 24.21 21.49
CA LYS A 218 14.32 25.18 20.89
C LYS A 218 13.78 26.59 20.94
N LYS A 219 12.48 26.77 20.68
CA LYS A 219 11.81 28.09 20.68
C LYS A 219 11.77 28.68 22.09
N THR A 220 11.40 27.90 23.11
CA THR A 220 11.43 28.36 24.52
C THR A 220 12.84 28.68 25.00
N SER A 221 13.85 27.88 24.61
CA SER A 221 15.24 28.17 24.97
C SER A 221 15.79 29.46 24.32
N SER A 222 15.38 29.78 23.08
CA SER A 222 15.77 31.05 22.44
C SER A 222 15.08 32.27 23.05
N GLU A 223 13.82 32.14 23.48
CA GLU A 223 13.08 33.24 24.13
C GLU A 223 13.61 33.53 25.54
N SER A 224 14.13 32.53 26.26
CA SER A 224 14.72 32.72 27.60
C SER A 224 16.11 33.41 27.61
N LYS A 225 16.73 33.61 26.45
CA LYS A 225 18.07 34.20 26.29
C LYS A 225 18.03 35.67 25.84
N ILE A 226 16.84 36.25 25.67
CA ILE A 226 16.58 37.65 25.32
C ILE A 226 16.06 38.34 26.58
#